data_AF-A0A7S3DCU9-F1
#
_entry.id   AF-A0A7S3DCU9-F1
#
_cell.length_a   1.000
_cell.length_b   1.000
_cell.length_c   1.000
_cell.angle_alpha   90.00
_cell.angle_beta   90.00
_cell.angle_gamma   90.00
#
_symmetry.space_group_name_H-M   'P 1'
#
loop_
_entity.id
_entity.type
_entity.pdbx_description
1 polymer ?
#
loop_
_entity_poly.entity_id
_entity_poly.type
_entity_poly.pdbx_seq_one_letter_code
_entity_poly.pdbx_strand_id
1 'polypeptide(L)'
;SKGSDLNLCQMIACVGQQTVNGSRIPNGFINRSLPHFPRGSRFPAAKGFVANSFYTGLTPAEFFFHTMGGREGLVDTAVKTAETGYMQRRLMKALEDVSSHYDLTVRASGGNVVQFQYSGDGLDPTLMAANDSRPVNFSALLARVIRENRCKEEEALMPRDFTLVWDEIMGKHEKDMAKTN
;
A
#
# COMPACT_ATOMS: atom_id res chain seq x y z
N SER A 1 -13.49 -9.46 3.22
CA SER A 1 -13.36 -10.78 3.88
C SER A 1 -12.31 -10.67 4.96
N LYS A 2 -12.56 -11.11 6.21
CA LYS A 2 -11.60 -11.01 7.32
C LYS A 2 -10.78 -12.30 7.45
N GLY A 3 -9.89 -12.55 6.51
CA GLY A 3 -9.02 -13.73 6.52
C GLY A 3 -7.94 -13.62 5.45
N SER A 4 -6.71 -13.95 5.83
CA SER A 4 -5.59 -14.15 4.90
C SER A 4 -5.32 -15.64 4.72
N ASP A 5 -4.76 -16.03 3.59
CA ASP A 5 -4.36 -17.42 3.33
C ASP A 5 -3.38 -17.93 4.38
N LEU A 6 -2.51 -17.06 4.89
CA LEU A 6 -1.59 -17.38 5.98
C LEU A 6 -2.35 -17.78 7.26
N ASN A 7 -3.37 -17.02 7.64
CA ASN A 7 -4.15 -17.34 8.84
C ASN A 7 -4.89 -18.67 8.66
N LEU A 8 -5.41 -18.95 7.47
CA LEU A 8 -6.04 -20.22 7.15
C LEU A 8 -5.06 -21.39 7.28
N CYS A 9 -3.84 -21.24 6.75
CA CYS A 9 -2.77 -22.23 6.89
C CYS A 9 -2.41 -22.47 8.36
N GLN A 10 -2.36 -21.42 9.19
CA GLN A 10 -2.08 -21.56 10.62
C GLN A 10 -3.20 -22.27 11.39
N MET A 11 -4.45 -22.07 10.95
CA MET A 11 -5.60 -22.75 11.55
C MET A 11 -5.63 -24.25 11.26
N ILE A 12 -5.33 -24.66 10.02
CA ILE A 12 -5.54 -26.05 9.56
C ILE A 12 -4.23 -26.83 9.43
N ALA A 13 -3.20 -26.25 8.83
CA ALA A 13 -1.97 -26.97 8.45
C ALA A 13 -0.90 -26.94 9.54
N CYS A 14 -0.26 -25.79 9.77
CA CYS A 14 0.73 -25.60 10.84
C CYS A 14 0.94 -24.11 11.13
N VAL A 15 1.32 -23.77 12.36
CA VAL A 15 1.63 -22.37 12.72
C VAL A 15 2.95 -21.91 12.09
N GLY A 16 3.94 -22.80 12.00
CA GLY A 16 5.23 -22.55 11.36
C GLY A 16 6.33 -22.02 12.31
N GLN A 17 7.36 -21.42 11.74
CA GLN A 17 8.54 -20.95 12.48
C GLN A 17 8.22 -19.70 13.31
N GLN A 18 8.50 -19.77 14.62
CA GLN A 18 8.46 -18.61 15.51
C GLN A 18 9.84 -17.94 15.56
N THR A 19 9.85 -16.62 15.52
CA THR A 19 11.06 -15.78 15.61
C THR A 19 10.96 -14.87 16.82
N VAL A 20 12.14 -14.48 17.35
CA VAL A 20 12.28 -13.46 18.38
C VAL A 20 13.42 -12.53 17.96
N ASN A 21 13.16 -11.23 17.88
CA ASN A 21 14.11 -10.19 17.48
C ASN A 21 14.81 -10.48 16.14
N GLY A 22 14.02 -10.90 15.14
CA GLY A 22 14.52 -11.22 13.79
C GLY A 22 15.36 -12.50 13.67
N SER A 23 15.54 -13.25 14.76
CA SER A 23 16.27 -14.53 14.79
C SER A 23 15.35 -15.70 15.19
N ARG A 24 15.75 -16.94 14.89
CA ARG A 24 15.06 -18.11 15.48
C ARG A 24 15.25 -18.09 17.00
N ILE A 25 14.36 -18.80 17.70
CA ILE A 25 14.34 -18.80 19.17
C ILE A 25 15.75 -19.05 19.75
N PRO A 26 16.28 -18.09 20.54
CA PRO A 26 17.62 -18.17 21.08
C PRO A 26 17.70 -19.24 22.19
N ASN A 27 18.93 -19.58 22.58
CA ASN A 27 19.15 -20.48 23.70
C ASN A 27 18.83 -19.75 25.01
N GLY A 28 17.66 -20.01 25.59
CA GLY A 28 17.29 -19.50 26.92
C GLY A 28 18.00 -20.22 28.07
N PHE A 29 18.55 -21.42 27.82
CA PHE A 29 19.32 -22.21 28.78
C PHE A 29 20.71 -22.54 28.19
N ILE A 30 21.59 -23.14 29.02
CA ILE A 30 22.94 -23.56 28.62
C ILE A 30 22.89 -24.44 27.36
N ASN A 31 23.25 -23.86 26.22
CA ASN A 31 23.25 -24.46 24.89
C ASN A 31 21.92 -25.07 24.41
N ARG A 32 20.76 -24.59 24.87
CA ARG A 32 19.44 -25.07 24.40
C ARG A 32 18.33 -24.05 24.63
N SER A 33 17.24 -24.18 23.89
CA SER A 33 16.09 -23.27 23.99
C SER A 33 15.20 -23.58 25.22
N LEU A 34 14.88 -24.85 25.47
CA LEU A 34 14.10 -25.31 26.63
C LEU A 34 14.81 -26.47 27.36
N PRO A 35 14.53 -26.71 28.66
CA PRO A 35 15.15 -27.79 29.44
C PRO A 35 14.84 -29.19 28.92
N HIS A 36 13.68 -29.34 28.26
CA HIS A 36 13.19 -30.58 27.66
C HIS A 36 14.02 -31.06 26.46
N PHE A 37 14.81 -30.19 25.85
CA PHE A 37 15.63 -30.54 24.71
C PHE A 37 17.08 -30.87 25.12
N PRO A 38 17.75 -31.80 24.42
CA PRO A 38 19.18 -32.06 24.61
C PRO A 38 20.01 -30.80 24.39
N ARG A 39 21.14 -30.70 25.09
CA ARG A 39 22.11 -29.61 24.90
C ARG A 39 22.67 -29.66 23.47
N GLY A 40 22.80 -28.50 22.83
CA GLY A 40 23.30 -28.35 21.47
C GLY A 40 22.30 -28.71 20.37
N SER A 41 21.04 -28.99 20.71
CA SER A 41 20.01 -29.35 19.73
C SER A 41 19.70 -28.21 18.74
N ARG A 42 19.69 -28.56 17.46
CA ARG A 42 19.37 -27.64 16.33
C ARG A 42 18.21 -28.11 15.46
N PHE A 43 17.50 -29.15 15.87
CA PHE A 43 16.34 -29.63 15.13
C PHE A 43 15.20 -28.59 15.17
N PRO A 44 14.30 -28.58 14.18
CA PRO A 44 13.27 -27.54 14.04
C PRO A 44 12.44 -27.32 15.30
N ALA A 45 11.97 -28.39 15.94
CA ALA A 45 11.19 -28.29 17.18
C ALA A 45 11.96 -27.65 18.34
N ALA A 46 13.28 -27.87 18.47
CA ALA A 46 14.10 -27.20 19.48
C ALA A 46 14.33 -25.72 19.17
N LYS A 47 14.20 -25.31 17.90
CA LYS A 47 14.43 -23.95 17.42
C LYS A 47 13.15 -23.19 17.08
N GLY A 48 12.03 -23.57 17.69
CA GLY A 48 10.80 -22.79 17.63
C GLY A 48 9.95 -23.03 16.39
N PHE A 49 10.13 -24.15 15.70
CA PHE A 49 9.20 -24.56 14.66
C PHE A 49 7.98 -25.26 15.27
N VAL A 50 6.80 -24.72 15.02
CA VAL A 50 5.51 -25.27 15.47
C VAL A 50 4.88 -26.04 14.33
N ALA A 51 4.85 -27.37 14.45
CA ALA A 51 4.37 -28.26 13.40
C ALA A 51 2.86 -28.46 13.47
N ASN A 52 2.27 -28.38 14.66
CA ASN A 52 0.84 -28.49 14.84
C ASN A 52 0.09 -27.21 14.42
N SER A 53 -1.19 -27.35 14.09
CA SER A 53 -2.08 -26.23 13.79
C SER A 53 -2.92 -25.84 15.00
N PHE A 54 -3.60 -24.69 14.93
CA PHE A 54 -4.52 -24.29 16.00
C PHE A 54 -5.70 -25.26 16.14
N TYR A 55 -6.09 -25.94 15.06
CA TYR A 55 -7.14 -26.96 15.09
C TYR A 55 -6.70 -28.23 15.82
N THR A 56 -5.51 -28.75 15.53
CA THR A 56 -4.99 -29.97 16.19
C THR A 56 -4.56 -29.74 17.63
N GLY A 57 -4.26 -28.47 17.98
CA GLY A 57 -3.77 -28.08 19.29
C GLY A 57 -2.25 -28.10 19.38
N LEU A 58 -1.70 -27.25 20.25
CA LEU A 58 -0.25 -27.07 20.42
C LEU A 58 0.27 -27.90 21.60
N THR A 59 1.45 -28.51 21.43
CA THR A 59 2.17 -29.12 22.55
C THR A 59 2.66 -28.04 23.54
N PRO A 60 2.97 -28.37 24.80
CA PRO A 60 3.44 -27.38 25.77
C PRO A 60 4.69 -26.59 25.32
N ALA A 61 5.61 -27.25 24.61
CA ALA A 61 6.80 -26.59 24.06
C ALA A 61 6.45 -25.63 22.92
N GLU A 62 5.56 -26.04 22.00
CA GLU A 62 5.08 -25.20 20.90
C GLU A 62 4.29 -24.00 21.40
N PHE A 63 3.41 -24.20 22.39
CA PHE A 63 2.65 -23.12 23.02
C PHE A 63 3.59 -22.09 23.67
N PHE A 64 4.64 -22.55 24.35
CA PHE A 64 5.63 -21.65 24.95
C PHE A 64 6.40 -20.86 23.88
N PHE A 65 6.77 -21.50 22.77
CA PHE A 65 7.42 -20.79 21.66
C PHE A 65 6.49 -19.81 20.94
N HIS A 66 5.22 -20.16 20.78
CA HIS A 66 4.22 -19.27 20.20
C HIS A 66 3.98 -18.02 21.07
N THR A 67 3.93 -18.18 22.39
CA THR A 67 3.78 -17.04 23.31
C THR A 67 5.00 -16.10 23.30
N MET A 68 6.21 -16.60 23.03
CA MET A 68 7.38 -15.73 22.82
C MET A 68 7.21 -14.79 21.61
N GLY A 69 6.80 -15.33 20.45
CA GLY A 69 6.55 -14.54 19.25
C GLY A 69 5.37 -13.58 19.42
N GLY A 70 4.30 -14.03 20.09
CA GLY A 70 3.15 -13.17 20.40
C GLY A 70 3.51 -11.97 21.26
N ARG A 71 4.41 -12.15 22.25
CA ARG A 71 4.90 -11.04 23.10
C ARG A 71 5.69 -10.01 22.30
N GLU A 72 6.51 -10.44 21.35
CA GLU A 72 7.26 -9.52 20.48
C GLU A 72 6.30 -8.57 19.75
N GLY A 73 5.25 -9.10 19.13
CA GLY A 73 4.24 -8.28 18.43
C GLY A 73 3.54 -7.26 19.34
N LEU A 74 3.20 -7.64 20.57
CA LEU A 74 2.59 -6.73 21.56
C LEU A 74 3.54 -5.59 21.95
N VAL A 75 4.80 -5.92 22.23
CA VAL A 75 5.80 -4.93 22.62
C VAL A 75 6.13 -4.01 21.45
N ASP A 76 6.31 -4.56 20.26
CA ASP A 76 6.64 -3.82 19.04
C ASP A 76 5.56 -2.79 18.69
N THR A 77 4.28 -3.19 18.79
CA THR A 77 3.13 -2.28 18.60
C THR A 77 3.15 -1.13 19.60
N ALA A 78 3.44 -1.42 20.88
CA ALA A 78 3.48 -0.42 21.93
C ALA A 78 4.64 0.58 21.75
N VAL A 79 5.83 0.10 21.35
CA VAL A 79 7.03 0.93 21.22
C VAL A 79 6.98 1.79 19.95
N LYS A 80 6.59 1.22 18.81
CA LYS A 80 6.57 1.93 17.52
C LYS A 80 5.64 3.14 17.50
N THR A 81 4.59 3.13 18.32
CA THR A 81 3.61 4.23 18.39
C THR A 81 4.25 5.55 18.83
N ALA A 82 5.16 5.52 19.81
CA ALA A 82 5.80 6.73 20.32
C ALA A 82 6.73 7.37 19.27
N GLU A 83 7.51 6.54 18.58
CA GLU A 83 8.48 7.00 17.57
C GLU A 83 7.77 7.58 16.33
N THR A 84 6.79 6.85 15.79
CA THR A 84 6.01 7.29 14.62
C THR A 84 5.22 8.56 14.92
N GLY A 85 4.58 8.64 16.09
CA GLY A 85 3.84 9.84 16.51
C GLY A 85 4.75 11.06 16.71
N TYR A 86 5.94 10.88 17.28
CA TYR A 86 6.90 11.97 17.44
C TYR A 86 7.45 12.46 16.09
N MET A 87 7.77 11.53 15.18
CA MET A 87 8.17 11.85 13.81
C MET A 87 7.08 12.65 13.09
N GLN A 88 5.83 12.19 13.15
CA GLN A 88 4.69 12.90 12.59
C GLN A 88 4.57 14.31 13.16
N ARG A 89 4.63 14.48 14.49
CA ARG A 89 4.54 15.81 15.12
C ARG A 89 5.63 16.76 14.64
N ARG A 90 6.87 16.27 14.51
CA ARG A 90 8.00 17.08 14.02
C ARG A 90 7.79 17.53 12.57
N LEU A 91 7.34 16.62 11.70
CA LEU A 91 7.06 16.94 10.30
C LEU A 91 5.88 17.91 10.17
N MET A 92 4.79 17.68 10.90
CA MET A 92 3.64 18.58 10.91
C MET A 92 4.03 19.99 11.35
N LYS A 93 4.82 20.13 12.43
CA LYS A 93 5.30 21.44 12.88
C LYS A 93 6.29 22.11 11.95
N ALA A 94 7.04 21.35 11.16
CA ALA A 94 7.95 21.89 10.16
C ALA A 94 7.26 22.34 8.87
N LEU A 95 6.07 21.82 8.58
CA LEU A 95 5.36 22.03 7.31
C LEU A 95 4.02 22.78 7.47
N GLU A 96 3.63 23.18 8.69
CA GLU A 96 2.32 23.80 8.95
C GLU A 96 2.16 25.20 8.32
N ASP A 97 3.25 25.86 7.95
CA ASP A 97 3.26 27.19 7.35
C ASP A 97 3.37 27.18 5.82
N VAL A 98 3.52 25.99 5.22
CA VAL A 98 3.71 25.82 3.78
C VAL A 98 2.35 25.81 3.07
N SER A 99 2.16 26.69 2.09
CA SER A 99 0.91 26.81 1.33
C SER A 99 1.12 27.05 -0.17
N SER A 100 0.14 26.60 -0.97
CA SER A 100 0.10 26.83 -2.42
C SER A 100 -0.51 28.19 -2.73
N HIS A 101 0.14 28.95 -3.60
CA HIS A 101 -0.32 30.26 -4.06
C HIS A 101 -1.02 30.16 -5.43
N TYR A 102 -1.71 31.23 -5.84
CA TYR A 102 -2.45 31.29 -7.11
C TYR A 102 -1.58 31.07 -8.36
N ASP A 103 -0.27 31.29 -8.25
CA ASP A 103 0.71 31.04 -9.31
C ASP A 103 1.22 29.59 -9.34
N LEU A 104 0.57 28.68 -8.60
CA LEU A 104 0.94 27.26 -8.44
C LEU A 104 2.29 27.03 -7.73
N THR A 105 2.91 28.08 -7.19
CA THR A 105 4.12 27.95 -6.38
C THR A 105 3.76 27.58 -4.95
N VAL A 106 4.62 26.80 -4.31
CA VAL A 106 4.50 26.46 -2.89
C VAL A 106 5.46 27.34 -2.10
N ARG A 107 4.94 28.11 -1.16
CA ARG A 107 5.71 29.09 -0.38
C ARG A 107 5.51 28.89 1.11
N ALA A 108 6.54 29.21 1.88
CA ALA A 108 6.46 29.29 3.34
C ALA A 108 5.89 30.66 3.76
N SER A 109 5.49 30.79 5.04
CA SER A 109 4.96 32.04 5.60
C SER A 109 5.90 33.25 5.42
N GLY A 110 7.21 33.02 5.40
CA GLY A 110 8.22 34.07 5.21
C GLY A 110 8.41 34.57 3.77
N GLY A 111 7.61 34.06 2.81
CA GLY A 111 7.71 34.43 1.39
C GLY A 111 8.77 33.66 0.60
N ASN A 112 9.50 32.74 1.25
CA ASN A 112 10.46 31.84 0.60
C ASN A 112 9.74 30.80 -0.26
N VAL A 113 10.16 30.65 -1.52
CA VAL A 113 9.63 29.63 -2.45
C VAL A 113 10.26 28.28 -2.15
N VAL A 114 9.45 27.29 -1.83
CA VAL A 114 9.86 25.90 -1.54
C VAL A 114 9.80 25.05 -2.82
N GLN A 115 8.75 25.22 -3.63
CA GLN A 115 8.61 24.58 -4.94
C GLN A 115 8.05 25.57 -5.96
N PHE A 116 8.60 25.57 -7.19
CA PHE A 116 8.11 26.43 -8.28
C PHE A 116 6.78 25.97 -8.86
N GLN A 117 6.47 24.68 -8.77
CA GLN A 117 5.21 24.10 -9.19
C GLN A 117 4.83 23.01 -8.18
N TYR A 118 3.64 23.11 -7.60
CA TYR A 118 3.11 22.10 -6.68
C TYR A 118 3.15 20.71 -7.31
N SER A 119 3.66 19.70 -6.60
CA SER A 119 3.76 18.31 -7.09
C SER A 119 4.62 18.11 -8.35
N GLY A 120 5.21 19.18 -8.90
CA GLY A 120 5.90 19.17 -10.20
C GLY A 120 4.96 19.13 -11.42
N ASP A 121 3.74 18.63 -11.27
CA ASP A 121 2.71 18.55 -12.31
C ASP A 121 1.48 19.45 -12.04
N GLY A 122 1.40 20.08 -10.86
CA GLY A 122 0.28 20.91 -10.45
C GLY A 122 -0.98 20.12 -10.08
N LEU A 123 -0.87 18.79 -9.90
CA LEU A 123 -2.02 17.94 -9.66
C LEU A 123 -2.16 17.58 -8.18
N ASP A 124 -3.40 17.57 -7.70
CA ASP A 124 -3.74 17.14 -6.34
C ASP A 124 -3.89 15.61 -6.29
N PRO A 125 -3.09 14.89 -5.47
CA PRO A 125 -3.20 13.44 -5.29
C PRO A 125 -4.60 12.96 -4.87
N THR A 126 -5.40 13.81 -4.22
CA THR A 126 -6.78 13.46 -3.83
C THR A 126 -7.75 13.44 -5.01
N LEU A 127 -7.44 14.19 -6.07
CA LEU A 127 -8.21 14.25 -7.32
C LEU A 127 -7.69 13.26 -8.38
N MET A 128 -6.49 12.73 -8.19
CA MET A 128 -5.93 11.72 -9.09
C MET A 128 -6.74 10.43 -9.03
N ALA A 129 -6.82 9.74 -10.16
CA ALA A 129 -7.50 8.45 -10.23
C ALA A 129 -6.76 7.43 -9.36
N ALA A 130 -7.36 7.13 -8.20
CA ALA A 130 -6.85 6.17 -7.23
C ALA A 130 -6.67 4.80 -7.90
N ASN A 131 -5.42 4.43 -8.16
CA ASN A 131 -4.86 3.07 -8.16
C ASN A 131 -3.42 3.05 -8.71
N ASP A 132 -3.06 3.98 -9.62
CA ASP A 132 -1.77 3.92 -10.36
C ASP A 132 -0.93 5.20 -10.31
N SER A 133 -1.24 6.15 -9.41
CA SER A 133 -0.59 7.48 -9.40
C SER A 133 -0.67 8.19 -10.76
N ARG A 134 -1.73 7.91 -11.52
CA ARG A 134 -1.97 8.52 -12.83
C ARG A 134 -2.95 9.68 -12.68
N PRO A 135 -2.71 10.82 -13.36
CA PRO A 135 -3.66 11.94 -13.40
C PRO A 135 -5.06 11.51 -13.85
N VAL A 136 -5.11 10.68 -14.90
CA VAL A 136 -6.36 10.27 -15.55
C VAL A 136 -6.33 8.78 -15.84
N ASN A 137 -7.42 8.09 -15.49
CA ASN A 137 -7.66 6.72 -15.90
C ASN A 137 -8.44 6.68 -17.22
N PHE A 138 -7.71 6.70 -18.34
CA PHE A 138 -8.31 6.72 -19.67
C PHE A 138 -9.15 5.47 -19.98
N SER A 139 -8.80 4.29 -19.45
CA SER A 139 -9.58 3.07 -19.71
C SER A 139 -10.94 3.11 -19.00
N ALA A 140 -10.96 3.60 -17.75
CA ALA A 140 -12.21 3.81 -17.02
C ALA A 140 -13.06 4.92 -17.67
N LEU A 141 -12.41 6.01 -18.12
CA LEU A 141 -13.08 7.09 -18.83
C LEU A 141 -13.69 6.61 -20.16
N LEU A 142 -12.93 5.87 -20.96
CA LEU A 142 -13.40 5.29 -22.22
C LEU A 142 -14.57 4.34 -21.97
N ALA A 143 -14.46 3.44 -21.00
CA ALA A 143 -15.55 2.53 -20.62
C ALA A 143 -16.80 3.30 -20.18
N ARG A 144 -16.64 4.42 -19.47
CA ARG A 144 -17.73 5.31 -19.09
C ARG A 144 -18.37 5.98 -20.30
N VAL A 145 -17.57 6.55 -21.21
CA VAL A 145 -18.05 7.19 -22.45
C VAL A 145 -18.83 6.20 -23.31
N ILE A 146 -18.30 4.98 -23.50
CA ILE A 146 -19.00 3.91 -24.24
C ILE A 146 -20.33 3.55 -23.56
N ARG A 147 -20.40 3.58 -22.23
CA ARG A 147 -21.62 3.27 -21.48
C ARG A 147 -22.66 4.40 -21.58
N GLU A 148 -22.22 5.66 -21.50
CA GLU A 148 -23.09 6.84 -21.54
C GLU A 148 -23.58 7.14 -22.97
N ASN A 149 -22.71 7.02 -23.97
CA ASN A 149 -23.01 7.25 -25.39
C ASN A 149 -23.24 5.93 -26.13
N ARG A 150 -24.37 5.27 -25.83
CA ARG A 150 -24.79 4.06 -26.56
C ARG A 150 -25.38 4.43 -27.93
N CYS A 151 -24.54 4.65 -28.92
CA CYS A 151 -24.96 4.76 -30.32
C CYS A 151 -25.26 3.37 -30.89
N LYS A 152 -26.43 2.81 -30.58
CA LYS A 152 -26.84 1.46 -31.05
C LYS A 152 -27.15 1.40 -32.55
N GLU A 153 -27.52 2.53 -33.13
CA GLU A 153 -27.98 2.62 -34.53
C GLU A 153 -26.88 3.12 -35.49
N GLU A 154 -25.73 3.52 -34.98
CA GLU A 154 -24.62 4.01 -35.78
C GLU A 154 -23.61 2.89 -36.06
N GLU A 155 -23.12 2.83 -37.30
CA GLU A 155 -22.11 1.87 -37.71
C GLU A 155 -20.75 2.25 -37.09
N ALA A 156 -20.03 1.27 -36.54
CA ALA A 156 -18.75 1.53 -35.89
C ALA A 156 -17.72 1.98 -36.92
N LEU A 157 -17.08 3.13 -36.67
CA LEU A 157 -15.99 3.63 -37.50
C LEU A 157 -14.82 2.65 -37.52
N MET A 158 -14.40 2.27 -38.73
CA MET A 158 -13.20 1.47 -38.92
C MET A 158 -11.96 2.36 -38.74
N PRO A 159 -10.79 1.82 -38.30
CA PRO A 159 -9.59 2.61 -38.07
C PRO A 159 -9.10 3.44 -39.27
N ARG A 160 -9.49 3.03 -40.50
CA ARG A 160 -9.16 3.71 -41.75
C ARG A 160 -9.97 4.97 -41.98
N ASP A 161 -11.20 4.99 -41.48
CA ASP A 161 -12.16 6.09 -41.67
C ASP A 161 -12.10 7.09 -40.52
N PHE A 162 -11.49 6.68 -39.40
CA PHE A 162 -11.33 7.53 -38.21
C PHE A 162 -10.62 8.84 -38.51
N THR A 163 -9.51 8.82 -39.25
CA THR A 163 -8.74 10.04 -39.54
C THR A 163 -9.56 11.04 -40.37
N LEU A 164 -10.35 10.54 -41.34
CA LEU A 164 -11.20 11.39 -42.19
C LEU A 164 -12.31 12.06 -41.38
N VAL A 165 -12.97 11.31 -40.50
CA VAL A 165 -14.03 11.84 -39.64
C VAL A 165 -13.46 12.76 -38.56
N TRP A 166 -12.31 12.42 -37.98
CA TRP A 166 -11.62 13.25 -37.00
C TRP A 166 -11.26 14.62 -37.57
N ASP A 167 -10.68 14.65 -38.78
CA ASP A 167 -10.31 15.90 -39.45
C ASP A 167 -11.54 16.75 -39.80
N GLU A 168 -12.65 16.11 -40.18
CA GLU A 168 -13.91 16.83 -40.43
C GLU A 168 -14.51 17.45 -39.16
N ILE A 169 -14.51 16.71 -38.05
CA ILE A 169 -15.04 17.16 -36.75
C ILE A 169 -14.15 18.28 -36.18
N MET A 170 -12.83 18.08 -36.16
CA MET A 170 -11.89 19.08 -35.64
C MET A 170 -11.89 20.35 -36.50
N GLY A 171 -11.98 20.20 -37.84
CA GLY A 171 -12.08 21.34 -38.75
C GLY A 171 -13.38 22.14 -38.62
N LYS A 172 -14.51 21.52 -38.22
CA LYS A 172 -15.73 22.25 -37.83
C LYS A 172 -15.52 23.01 -36.51
N HIS A 173 -14.90 22.36 -35.52
CA HIS A 173 -14.67 22.93 -34.21
C HIS A 173 -13.70 24.14 -34.23
N GLU A 174 -12.66 24.11 -35.07
CA GLU A 174 -11.75 25.23 -35.28
C GLU A 174 -12.44 26.44 -35.95
N LYS A 175 -13.35 26.20 -36.90
CA LYS A 175 -14.12 27.26 -37.56
C LYS A 175 -15.11 27.93 -36.63
N ASP A 176 -15.69 27.20 -35.69
CA ASP A 176 -16.61 27.75 -34.69
C ASP A 176 -15.86 28.55 -33.62
N MET A 177 -14.68 28.08 -33.19
CA MET A 177 -13.78 28.87 -32.31
C MET A 177 -13.31 30.17 -32.98
N ALA A 178 -13.02 30.14 -34.29
CA ALA A 178 -12.58 31.32 -35.04
C ALA A 178 -13.69 32.38 -35.26
N LYS A 179 -14.97 32.02 -35.11
CA LYS A 179 -16.11 32.96 -35.18
C LYS A 179 -16.45 33.63 -33.85
N THR A 180 -15.85 33.15 -32.75
CA THR A 180 -16.16 33.62 -31.38
C THR A 180 -15.11 34.60 -30.84
N ASN A 181 -14.13 34.98 -31.67
CA ASN A 181 -13.24 36.15 -31.52
C ASN A 181 -13.62 37.22 -32.54
#